data_AF-A0A484RG59-F1
#
_entry.id   AF-A0A484RG59-F1
#
_cell.length_a   1.000
_cell.length_b   1.000
_cell.length_c   1.000
_cell.angle_alpha   90.00
_cell.angle_beta   90.00
_cell.angle_gamma   90.00
#
_symmetry.space_group_name_H-M   'P 1'
#
loop_
_entity.id
_entity.type
_entity.pdbx_description
1 polymer ?
#
loop_
_entity_poly.entity_id
_entity_poly.type
_entity_poly.pdbx_seq_one_letter_code
_entity_poly.pdbx_strand_id
1 'polypeptide(L)'
;MKLRHWLARLARIALTLALAWVLARAWFQSAASERLWTWINWQFDAGARPGLASDIETVLVLAVSLAVSVCAVLLLRGLCRRRIRQQRRT
;
A
#
# COMPACT_ATOMS: atom_id res chain seq x y z
N MET A 1 13.29 -18.33 22.88
CA MET A 1 12.90 -18.43 21.44
C MET A 1 11.70 -17.55 21.00
N LYS A 2 10.84 -17.04 21.90
CA LYS A 2 9.66 -16.22 21.53
C LYS A 2 10.01 -14.81 21.01
N LEU A 3 11.02 -14.14 21.56
CA LEU A 3 11.33 -12.74 21.24
C LEU A 3 11.73 -12.49 19.78
N ARG A 4 12.58 -13.36 19.19
CA ARG A 4 13.00 -13.24 17.77
C ARG A 4 11.83 -13.37 16.79
N HIS A 5 10.83 -14.20 17.11
CA HIS A 5 9.62 -14.34 16.28
C HIS A 5 8.73 -13.11 16.35
N TRP A 6 8.62 -12.48 17.52
CA TRP A 6 7.89 -11.22 17.69
C TRP A 6 8.57 -10.06 16.97
N LEU A 7 9.90 -9.92 17.10
CA LEU A 7 10.67 -8.91 16.37
C LEU A 7 10.52 -9.06 14.85
N ALA A 8 10.58 -10.29 14.33
CA ALA A 8 10.38 -10.54 12.90
C ALA A 8 8.95 -10.27 12.41
N ARG A 9 7.94 -10.31 13.30
CA ARG A 9 6.57 -9.89 12.96
C ARG A 9 6.45 -8.37 12.94
N LEU A 10 6.95 -7.71 13.98
CA LEU A 10 6.95 -6.25 14.08
C LEU A 10 7.71 -5.60 12.91
N ALA A 11 8.88 -6.13 12.56
CA ALA A 11 9.65 -5.64 11.41
C ALA A 11 8.88 -5.76 10.09
N ARG A 12 8.08 -6.82 9.89
CA ARG A 12 7.25 -6.96 8.69
C ARG A 12 6.10 -5.97 8.68
N ILE A 13 5.44 -5.76 9.81
CA ILE A 13 4.34 -4.80 9.94
C ILE A 13 4.86 -3.39 9.67
N ALA A 14 5.99 -3.02 10.29
CA ALA A 14 6.65 -1.75 10.07
C ALA A 14 7.03 -1.57 8.60
N LEU A 15 7.60 -2.61 7.96
CA LEU A 15 7.93 -2.57 6.54
C LEU A 15 6.70 -2.39 5.64
N THR A 16 5.60 -3.11 5.89
CA THR A 16 4.35 -2.95 5.13
C THR A 16 3.76 -1.56 5.28
N LEU A 17 3.80 -0.99 6.49
CA LEU A 17 3.29 0.35 6.76
C LEU A 17 4.17 1.42 6.10
N ALA A 18 5.49 1.26 6.14
CA ALA A 18 6.42 2.17 5.49
C ALA A 18 6.22 2.18 3.96
N LEU A 19 6.10 1.00 3.33
CA LEU A 19 5.79 0.88 1.91
C LEU A 19 4.45 1.52 1.54
N ALA A 20 3.40 1.23 2.32
CA ALA A 20 2.08 1.80 2.09
C ALA A 20 2.10 3.34 2.22
N TRP A 21 2.84 3.87 3.20
CA TRP A 21 3.00 5.31 3.37
C TRP A 21 3.73 5.96 2.20
N VAL A 22 4.84 5.37 1.72
CA VAL A 22 5.57 5.88 0.56
C VAL A 22 4.71 5.87 -0.70
N LEU A 23 3.96 4.79 -0.94
CA LEU A 23 3.03 4.67 -2.08
C LEU A 23 1.93 5.73 -2.01
N ALA A 24 1.28 5.90 -0.86
CA ALA A 24 0.26 6.91 -0.67
C ALA A 24 0.84 8.32 -0.85
N ARG A 25 2.03 8.59 -0.32
CA ARG A 25 2.71 9.88 -0.46
C ARG A 25 3.04 10.18 -1.93
N ALA A 26 3.56 9.19 -2.66
CA ALA A 26 3.85 9.31 -4.08
C ALA A 26 2.58 9.56 -4.90
N TRP A 27 1.47 8.91 -4.56
CA TRP A 27 0.18 9.15 -5.18
C TRP A 27 -0.27 10.61 -5.03
N PHE A 28 -0.31 11.11 -3.79
CA PHE A 28 -0.74 12.49 -3.51
C PHE A 28 0.16 13.58 -4.10
N GLN A 29 1.40 13.25 -4.48
CA GLN A 29 2.28 14.17 -5.20
C GLN A 29 2.20 14.03 -6.73
N SER A 30 1.40 13.09 -7.23
CA SER A 30 1.29 12.85 -8.66
C SER A 30 0.17 13.71 -9.28
N ALA A 31 0.37 14.14 -10.52
CA ALA A 31 -0.68 14.77 -11.32
C ALA A 31 -1.90 13.85 -11.57
N ALA A 32 -1.78 12.55 -11.30
CA ALA A 32 -2.89 11.61 -11.38
C ALA A 32 -3.87 11.75 -10.20
N SER A 33 -3.39 12.17 -9.03
CA SER A 33 -4.24 12.45 -7.86
C SER A 33 -5.19 13.61 -8.17
N GLU A 34 -4.69 14.74 -8.70
CA GLU A 34 -5.54 15.87 -9.08
C GLU A 34 -6.59 15.49 -10.14
N ARG A 35 -6.22 14.66 -11.13
CA ARG A 35 -7.17 14.16 -12.14
C ARG A 35 -8.25 13.27 -11.53
N LEU A 36 -7.87 12.39 -10.61
CA LEU A 36 -8.80 11.51 -9.92
C LEU A 36 -9.74 12.32 -9.02
N TRP A 37 -9.19 13.25 -8.24
CA TRP A 37 -9.96 14.16 -7.40
C TRP A 37 -10.98 14.96 -8.23
N THR A 38 -10.54 15.53 -9.35
CA THR A 38 -11.41 16.32 -10.25
C THR A 38 -12.51 15.44 -10.84
N TRP A 39 -12.19 14.21 -11.24
CA TRP A 39 -13.17 13.25 -11.74
C TRP A 39 -14.18 12.84 -10.66
N ILE A 40 -13.73 12.51 -9.45
CA ILE A 40 -14.61 12.18 -8.32
C ILE A 40 -15.52 13.37 -8.02
N ASN A 41 -14.95 14.56 -7.89
CA ASN A 41 -15.68 15.78 -7.58
C ASN A 41 -16.71 16.14 -8.65
N TRP A 42 -16.46 15.80 -9.92
CA TRP A 42 -17.42 15.96 -11.01
C TRP A 42 -18.61 15.00 -10.90
N GLN A 43 -18.40 13.76 -10.44
CA GLN A 43 -19.45 12.74 -10.30
C GLN A 43 -20.43 13.02 -9.15
N PHE A 44 -20.01 13.74 -8.11
CA PHE A 44 -20.81 14.00 -6.89
C PHE A 44 -21.49 15.39 -6.90
N ASP A 45 -22.13 15.78 -8.01
CA ASP A 45 -22.83 17.07 -8.22
C ASP A 45 -21.93 18.31 -8.38
N ALA A 46 -21.09 18.34 -9.42
CA ALA A 46 -20.46 19.59 -9.92
C ALA A 46 -19.74 20.45 -8.85
N GLY A 47 -19.13 19.83 -7.84
CA GLY A 47 -18.40 20.54 -6.78
C GLY A 47 -19.19 20.92 -5.52
N ALA A 48 -20.39 20.37 -5.31
CA ALA A 48 -21.19 20.66 -4.12
C ALA A 48 -20.54 20.21 -2.79
N ARG A 49 -19.62 19.23 -2.80
CA ARG A 49 -19.01 18.67 -1.58
C ARG A 49 -17.53 18.26 -1.77
N PRO A 50 -16.59 19.23 -1.86
CA PRO A 50 -15.17 18.94 -2.06
C PRO A 50 -14.53 18.09 -0.94
N GLY A 51 -15.06 18.16 0.28
CA GLY A 51 -14.61 17.31 1.40
C GLY A 51 -14.87 15.82 1.16
N LEU A 52 -16.04 15.46 0.63
CA LEU A 52 -16.39 14.06 0.33
C LEU A 52 -15.51 13.47 -0.76
N ALA A 53 -15.18 14.24 -1.80
CA ALA A 53 -14.27 13.80 -2.86
C ALA A 53 -12.86 13.49 -2.30
N SER A 54 -12.36 14.35 -1.41
CA SER A 54 -11.07 14.16 -0.73
C SER A 54 -11.08 12.94 0.21
N ASP A 55 -12.16 12.73 0.96
CA ASP A 55 -12.30 11.58 1.86
C ASP A 55 -12.31 10.27 1.07
N ILE A 56 -13.08 10.21 -0.02
CA ILE A 56 -13.15 9.04 -0.90
C ILE A 56 -11.80 8.74 -1.53
N GLU A 57 -11.12 9.75 -2.09
CA GLU A 57 -9.78 9.57 -2.65
C GLU A 57 -8.81 9.03 -1.59
N THR A 58 -8.83 9.60 -0.39
CA THR A 58 -7.94 9.20 0.70
C THR A 58 -8.18 7.74 1.12
N VAL A 59 -9.43 7.35 1.31
CA VAL A 59 -9.79 5.97 1.66
C VAL A 59 -9.37 4.99 0.56
N LEU A 60 -9.60 5.35 -0.71
CA LEU A 60 -9.22 4.54 -1.86
C LEU A 60 -7.70 4.33 -1.93
N VAL A 61 -6.93 5.42 -1.82
CA VAL A 61 -5.45 5.40 -1.89
C VAL A 61 -4.87 4.58 -0.75
N LEU A 62 -5.40 4.74 0.46
CA LEU A 62 -4.97 3.95 1.62
C LEU A 62 -5.25 2.45 1.42
N ALA A 63 -6.45 2.09 0.96
CA ALA A 63 -6.82 0.70 0.73
C ALA A 63 -5.96 0.05 -0.36
N VAL A 64 -5.76 0.73 -1.49
CA VAL A 64 -4.93 0.24 -2.60
C VAL A 64 -3.46 0.14 -2.20
N SER A 65 -2.92 1.17 -1.55
CA SER A 65 -1.51 1.17 -1.10
C SER A 65 -1.23 0.05 -0.10
N LEU A 66 -2.17 -0.21 0.81
CA LEU A 66 -2.07 -1.32 1.76
C LEU A 66 -2.13 -2.67 1.04
N ALA A 67 -3.09 -2.86 0.13
CA ALA A 67 -3.23 -4.11 -0.63
C ALA A 67 -1.96 -4.42 -1.45
N VAL A 68 -1.43 -3.43 -2.17
CA VAL A 68 -0.18 -3.56 -2.95
C VAL A 68 1.00 -3.90 -2.03
N SER A 69 1.11 -3.25 -0.88
CA SER A 69 2.18 -3.49 0.08
C SER A 69 2.12 -4.90 0.68
N VAL A 70 0.92 -5.38 1.01
CA VAL A 70 0.71 -6.75 1.49
C VAL A 70 1.08 -7.77 0.40
N CYS A 71 0.60 -7.57 -0.83
CA CYS A 71 0.94 -8.42 -1.97
C CYS A 71 2.45 -8.48 -2.21
N ALA A 72 3.13 -7.34 -2.19
CA ALA A 72 4.59 -7.26 -2.36
C ALA A 72 5.33 -8.07 -1.29
N VAL A 73 4.95 -7.94 -0.02
CA VAL A 73 5.58 -8.67 1.09
C VAL A 73 5.31 -10.18 1.00
N LEU A 74 4.10 -10.58 0.60
CA LEU A 74 3.78 -12.00 0.38
C LEU A 74 4.58 -12.60 -0.78
N LEU A 75 4.71 -11.88 -1.89
CA LEU A 75 5.52 -12.29 -3.05
C LEU A 75 7.00 -12.41 -2.69
N LEU A 76 7.57 -11.43 -1.98
CA LEU A 76 8.95 -11.47 -1.47
C LEU A 76 9.19 -12.70 -0.60
N ARG A 77 8.26 -13.04 0.31
CA ARG A 77 8.36 -14.26 1.13
C ARG A 77 8.28 -15.52 0.29
N GLY A 78 7.41 -15.56 -0.71
CA GLY A 78 7.31 -16.67 -1.66
C GLY A 78 8.61 -16.89 -2.43
N LEU A 79 9.20 -15.82 -2.98
CA LEU A 79 10.46 -15.85 -3.73
C LEU A 79 11.64 -16.26 -2.84
N CYS A 80 11.75 -15.72 -1.63
CA CYS A 80 12.80 -16.13 -0.69
C CYS A 80 12.70 -17.62 -0.33
N ARG A 81 11.49 -18.15 -0.13
CA ARG A 81 11.28 -19.58 0.10
C ARG A 81 11.67 -20.43 -1.11
N ARG A 82 11.35 -19.98 -2.34
CA ARG A 82 11.74 -20.67 -3.58
C ARG A 82 13.26 -20.70 -3.75
N ARG A 83 13.96 -19.57 -3.53
CA ARG A 83 15.42 -19.50 -3.59
C ARG A 83 16.11 -20.43 -2.59
N ILE A 84 15.64 -20.45 -1.33
CA ILE A 84 16.21 -21.34 -0.30
C ILE A 84 16.03 -22.82 -0.66
N ARG A 85 14.90 -23.18 -1.26
CA ARG A 85 14.68 -24.56 -1.75
C ARG A 85 15.60 -24.92 -2.92
N GLN A 86 15.89 -23.98 -3.82
CA GLN A 86 16.83 -24.22 -4.93
C GLN A 86 18.25 -24.43 -4.44
N GLN A 87 18.74 -23.64 -3.47
CA GLN A 87 20.09 -23.81 -2.91
C GLN A 87 20.30 -25.11 -2.13
N ARG A 88 19.24 -25.77 -1.64
CA ARG A 88 19.36 -27.07 -0.95
C ARG A 88 19.37 -28.27 -1.91
N ARG A 89 19.10 -28.05 -3.20
CA ARG A 89 19.05 -29.12 -4.22
C ARG A 89 20.32 -29.19 -5.08
N THR A 90 21.22 -28.23 -4.93
CA THR A 90 22.58 -28.18 -5.51
C THR A 90 23.58 -28.55 -4.44
#